data_AF-A0A942AKB2-F1
#
_entry.id   AF-A0A942AKB2-F1
#
_cell.length_a   1.000
_cell.length_b   1.000
_cell.length_c   1.000
_cell.angle_alpha   90.00
_cell.angle_beta   90.00
_cell.angle_gamma   90.00
#
_symmetry.space_group_name_H-M   'P 1'
#
loop_
_entity.id
_entity.type
_entity.pdbx_description
1 polymer ?
#
loop_
_entity_poly.entity_id
_entity_poly.type
_entity_poly.pdbx_seq_one_letter_code
_entity_poly.pdbx_strand_id
1 'polypeptide(L)'
;MEKDEEKTVKLENDQEKNIGEIKEETQEEVRQTRKSRREKTKEDKRKITFIIIMAVLICVVSVFSVIFAMLNIKNTNILSGIYVLNIDVSNMTKEEALKKIDNIINEKLTSDITLKYNDYETIVNNSQFGIQFDNQKAISNAYNVGKENNIVVNNYKILFAKLHKINIEPELIINSETLQNKIREISAKLPNAVVENSYYIEGNKLIIVKGKRRK
;
A
#
# COMPACT_ATOMS: atom_id res chain seq x y z
N MET A 1 -3.57 83.25 63.39
CA MET A 1 -3.79 81.90 63.93
C MET A 1 -4.84 81.15 63.11
N GLU A 2 -6.03 81.72 62.87
CA GLU A 2 -7.14 81.05 62.14
C GLU A 2 -6.85 80.68 60.65
N LYS A 3 -6.01 81.47 59.96
CA LYS A 3 -5.72 81.29 58.52
C LYS A 3 -4.67 80.20 58.22
N ASP A 4 -3.89 79.79 59.22
CA ASP A 4 -2.89 78.73 59.09
C ASP A 4 -3.50 77.35 59.40
N GLU A 5 -4.42 77.25 60.36
CA GLU A 5 -5.20 76.03 60.64
C GLU A 5 -6.08 75.59 59.45
N GLU A 6 -6.74 76.55 58.79
CA GLU A 6 -7.60 76.28 57.64
C GLU A 6 -6.82 75.80 56.39
N LYS A 7 -5.54 76.21 56.27
CA LYS A 7 -4.63 75.73 55.23
C LYS A 7 -4.14 74.32 55.51
N THR A 8 -3.78 74.02 56.76
CA THR A 8 -3.38 72.66 57.18
C THR A 8 -4.51 71.65 57.00
N VAL A 9 -5.75 72.01 57.34
CA VAL A 9 -6.93 71.13 57.17
C VAL A 9 -7.24 70.88 55.69
N LYS A 10 -7.07 71.87 54.81
CA LYS A 10 -7.21 71.69 53.34
C LYS A 10 -6.11 70.79 52.77
N LEU A 11 -4.87 70.98 53.21
CA LEU A 11 -3.73 70.13 52.81
C LEU A 11 -3.89 68.67 53.29
N GLU A 12 -4.40 68.45 54.50
CA GLU A 12 -4.69 67.10 55.03
C GLU A 12 -5.84 66.45 54.26
N ASN A 13 -6.93 67.18 53.96
CA ASN A 13 -8.04 66.66 53.15
C ASN A 13 -7.62 66.33 51.71
N ASP A 14 -6.78 67.15 51.08
CA ASP A 14 -6.29 66.91 49.74
C ASP A 14 -5.33 65.70 49.71
N GLN A 15 -4.52 65.51 50.76
CA GLN A 15 -3.69 64.31 50.92
C GLN A 15 -4.52 63.05 51.17
N GLU A 16 -5.56 63.10 52.02
CA GLU A 16 -6.47 61.97 52.22
C GLU A 16 -7.21 61.59 50.93
N LYS A 17 -7.63 62.59 50.13
CA LYS A 17 -8.23 62.36 48.81
C LYS A 17 -7.27 61.66 47.85
N ASN A 18 -6.04 62.15 47.77
CA ASN A 18 -5.01 61.59 46.89
C ASN A 18 -4.64 60.16 47.30
N ILE A 19 -4.54 59.90 48.62
CA ILE A 19 -4.33 58.54 49.16
C ILE A 19 -5.54 57.63 48.88
N GLY A 20 -6.76 58.18 48.90
CA GLY A 20 -7.98 57.47 48.51
C GLY A 20 -7.98 57.04 47.06
N GLU A 21 -7.68 57.95 46.13
CA GLU A 21 -7.60 57.68 44.69
C GLU A 21 -6.52 56.64 44.36
N ILE A 22 -5.32 56.77 44.96
CA ILE A 22 -4.23 55.79 44.78
C ILE A 22 -4.65 54.40 45.29
N LYS A 23 -5.41 54.32 46.40
CA LYS A 23 -5.92 53.04 46.92
C LYS A 23 -6.97 52.42 46.00
N GLU A 24 -7.83 53.22 45.38
CA GLU A 24 -8.82 52.74 44.41
C GLU A 24 -8.16 52.23 43.12
N GLU A 25 -7.22 52.98 42.55
CA GLU A 25 -6.44 52.56 41.37
C GLU A 25 -5.68 51.26 41.64
N THR A 26 -5.02 51.16 42.81
CA THR A 26 -4.31 49.94 43.23
C THR A 26 -5.28 48.76 43.39
N GLN A 27 -6.49 48.98 43.92
CA GLN A 27 -7.50 47.93 44.02
C GLN A 27 -8.03 47.49 42.65
N GLU A 28 -8.21 48.41 41.71
CA GLU A 28 -8.65 48.10 40.35
C GLU A 28 -7.59 47.30 39.58
N GLU A 29 -6.31 47.68 39.64
CA GLU A 29 -5.21 46.91 39.03
C GLU A 29 -5.14 45.49 39.61
N VAL A 30 -5.24 45.33 40.94
CA VAL A 30 -5.27 44.01 41.58
C VAL A 30 -6.50 43.20 41.12
N ARG A 31 -7.65 43.85 40.92
CA ARG A 31 -8.89 43.19 40.45
C ARG A 31 -8.80 42.78 38.98
N GLN A 32 -8.20 43.61 38.11
CA GLN A 32 -7.94 43.29 36.71
C GLN A 32 -6.91 42.16 36.56
N THR A 33 -5.82 42.20 37.34
CA THR A 33 -4.79 41.15 37.37
C THR A 33 -5.35 39.81 37.87
N ARG A 34 -6.26 39.84 38.86
CA ARG A 34 -6.98 38.63 39.32
C ARG A 34 -7.96 38.09 38.28
N LYS A 35 -8.64 38.95 37.53
CA LYS A 35 -9.53 38.54 36.42
C LYS A 35 -8.73 37.88 35.29
N SER A 36 -7.65 38.50 34.82
CA SER A 36 -6.81 37.93 33.74
C SER A 36 -6.15 36.61 34.16
N ARG A 37 -5.70 36.49 35.43
CA ARG A 37 -5.18 35.23 35.97
C ARG A 37 -6.25 34.14 36.06
N ARG A 38 -7.50 34.48 36.46
CA ARG A 38 -8.64 33.55 36.45
C ARG A 38 -9.01 33.10 35.04
N GLU A 39 -8.97 34.00 34.06
CA GLU A 39 -9.25 33.68 32.66
C GLU A 39 -8.17 32.76 32.07
N LYS A 40 -6.88 33.07 32.28
CA LYS A 40 -5.77 32.18 31.92
C LYS A 40 -5.90 30.79 32.56
N THR A 41 -6.21 30.74 33.86
CA THR A 41 -6.41 29.46 34.58
C THR A 41 -7.60 28.66 34.01
N LYS A 42 -8.67 29.33 33.58
CA LYS A 42 -9.83 28.68 32.93
C LYS A 42 -9.46 28.16 31.54
N GLU A 43 -8.67 28.93 30.78
CA GLU A 43 -8.17 28.53 29.46
C GLU A 43 -7.23 27.32 29.55
N ASP A 44 -6.29 27.33 30.49
CA ASP A 44 -5.37 26.21 30.75
C ASP A 44 -6.12 24.95 31.17
N LYS A 45 -7.13 25.08 32.03
CA LYS A 45 -8.02 23.96 32.38
C LYS A 45 -8.75 23.40 31.16
N ARG A 46 -9.27 24.25 30.26
CA ARG A 46 -9.90 23.80 29.01
C ARG A 46 -8.92 23.09 28.08
N LYS A 47 -7.69 23.60 27.94
CA LYS A 47 -6.61 22.95 27.16
C LYS A 47 -6.26 21.59 27.73
N ILE A 48 -6.10 21.48 29.05
CA ILE A 48 -5.83 20.20 29.74
C ILE A 48 -6.99 19.23 29.53
N THR A 49 -8.24 19.67 29.71
CA THR A 49 -9.42 18.83 29.45
C THR A 49 -9.45 18.33 28.00
N PHE A 50 -9.13 19.18 27.03
CA PHE A 50 -9.06 18.79 25.61
C PHE A 50 -7.96 17.74 25.37
N ILE A 51 -6.77 17.92 25.94
CA ILE A 51 -5.67 16.94 25.86
C ILE A 51 -6.09 15.60 26.46
N ILE A 52 -6.76 15.61 27.62
CA ILE A 52 -7.28 14.38 28.26
C ILE A 52 -8.28 13.69 27.35
N ILE A 53 -9.23 14.43 26.75
CA ILE A 53 -10.22 13.87 25.82
C ILE A 53 -9.53 13.24 24.60
N MET A 54 -8.56 13.93 24.01
CA MET A 54 -7.79 13.39 22.87
C MET A 54 -6.99 12.15 23.26
N ALA A 55 -6.37 12.13 24.45
CA ALA A 55 -5.66 10.95 24.94
C ALA A 55 -6.60 9.76 25.14
N VAL A 56 -7.79 9.98 25.72
CA VAL A 56 -8.82 8.94 25.86
C VAL A 56 -9.28 8.42 24.49
N LEU A 57 -9.51 9.31 23.53
CA LEU A 57 -9.89 8.94 22.16
C LEU A 57 -8.83 8.04 21.51
N ILE A 58 -7.54 8.43 21.62
CA ILE A 58 -6.41 7.64 21.09
C ILE A 58 -6.34 6.27 21.77
N CYS A 59 -6.55 6.19 23.08
CA CYS A 59 -6.60 4.92 23.81
C CYS A 59 -7.76 4.03 23.34
N VAL A 60 -8.93 4.60 23.07
CA VAL A 60 -10.07 3.82 22.53
C VAL A 60 -9.72 3.30 21.14
N VAL A 61 -9.20 4.15 20.25
CA VAL A 61 -8.80 3.76 18.89
C VAL A 61 -7.72 2.69 18.92
N SER A 62 -6.74 2.77 19.82
CA SER A 62 -5.67 1.76 19.92
C SER A 62 -6.22 0.41 20.38
N VAL A 63 -7.13 0.37 21.34
CA VAL A 63 -7.81 -0.88 21.76
C VAL A 63 -8.60 -1.49 20.60
N PHE A 64 -9.40 -0.68 19.88
CA PHE A 64 -10.12 -1.14 18.70
C PHE A 64 -9.18 -1.65 17.60
N SER A 65 -8.07 -0.95 17.36
CA SER A 65 -7.05 -1.33 16.38
C SER A 65 -6.44 -2.71 16.70
N VAL A 66 -6.15 -2.98 17.97
CA VAL A 66 -5.63 -4.28 18.43
C VAL A 66 -6.68 -5.38 18.25
N ILE A 67 -7.93 -5.15 18.66
CA ILE A 67 -9.02 -6.13 18.50
C ILE A 67 -9.24 -6.43 17.02
N PHE A 68 -9.29 -5.41 16.18
CA PHE A 68 -9.48 -5.54 14.73
C PHE A 68 -8.35 -6.34 14.09
N ALA A 69 -7.09 -6.10 14.46
CA ALA A 69 -5.96 -6.88 13.97
C ALA A 69 -6.05 -8.34 14.41
N MET A 70 -6.39 -8.62 15.67
CA MET A 70 -6.53 -9.99 16.16
C MET A 70 -7.59 -10.80 15.39
N LEU A 71 -8.72 -10.18 15.07
CA LEU A 71 -9.78 -10.83 14.29
C LEU A 71 -9.31 -11.21 12.88
N ASN A 72 -8.52 -10.35 12.23
CA ASN A 72 -8.02 -10.62 10.88
C ASN A 72 -6.83 -11.59 10.86
N ILE A 73 -5.94 -11.55 11.85
CA ILE A 73 -4.79 -12.47 11.96
C ILE A 73 -5.26 -13.91 12.20
N LYS A 74 -6.32 -14.11 13.01
CA LYS A 74 -6.88 -15.43 13.30
C LYS A 74 -7.67 -16.03 12.14
N ASN A 75 -8.05 -15.22 11.14
CA ASN A 75 -8.78 -15.68 9.98
C ASN A 75 -7.86 -16.51 9.06
N THR A 76 -8.26 -17.74 8.75
CA THR A 76 -7.53 -18.67 7.87
C THR A 76 -7.80 -18.45 6.39
N ASN A 77 -8.65 -17.50 6.04
CA ASN A 77 -8.97 -17.19 4.65
C ASN A 77 -8.20 -15.97 4.16
N ILE A 78 -8.07 -15.85 2.85
CA ILE A 78 -7.51 -14.68 2.17
C ILE A 78 -8.47 -13.50 2.39
N LEU A 79 -7.90 -12.33 2.63
CA LEU A 79 -8.67 -11.12 2.90
C LEU A 79 -9.56 -10.75 1.70
N SER A 80 -10.72 -10.14 1.98
CA SER A 80 -11.57 -9.55 0.95
C SER A 80 -10.86 -8.41 0.19
N GLY A 81 -11.03 -8.38 -1.12
CA GLY A 81 -10.42 -7.40 -2.02
C GLY A 81 -9.04 -7.79 -2.55
N ILE A 82 -8.60 -9.03 -2.30
CA ILE A 82 -7.35 -9.57 -2.83
C ILE A 82 -7.61 -10.36 -4.11
N TYR A 83 -6.79 -10.08 -5.12
CA TYR A 83 -6.84 -10.70 -6.45
C TYR A 83 -5.48 -11.28 -6.80
N VAL A 84 -5.48 -12.38 -7.55
CA VAL A 84 -4.28 -12.94 -8.17
C VAL A 84 -4.51 -13.03 -9.67
N LEU A 85 -3.64 -12.42 -10.49
CA LEU A 85 -3.87 -12.28 -11.94
C LEU A 85 -5.25 -11.65 -12.28
N ASN A 86 -5.67 -10.66 -11.51
CA ASN A 86 -7.00 -10.03 -11.59
C ASN A 86 -8.18 -11.00 -11.38
N ILE A 87 -7.93 -12.20 -10.85
CA ILE A 87 -8.95 -13.18 -10.46
C ILE A 87 -9.20 -13.02 -8.96
N ASP A 88 -10.46 -12.85 -8.59
CA ASP A 88 -10.86 -12.70 -7.19
C ASP A 88 -10.60 -14.00 -6.41
N VAL A 89 -9.80 -13.89 -5.35
CA VAL A 89 -9.49 -14.98 -4.40
C VAL A 89 -9.94 -14.63 -2.97
N SER A 90 -10.73 -13.57 -2.83
CA SER A 90 -11.28 -13.10 -1.56
C SER A 90 -12.01 -14.20 -0.80
N ASN A 91 -11.77 -14.26 0.51
CA ASN A 91 -12.43 -15.17 1.45
C ASN A 91 -12.24 -16.67 1.16
N MET A 92 -11.35 -17.05 0.23
CA MET A 92 -10.96 -18.44 -0.03
C MET A 92 -9.87 -18.89 0.95
N THR A 93 -9.78 -20.18 1.23
CA THR A 93 -8.58 -20.74 1.85
C THR A 93 -7.40 -20.71 0.87
N LYS A 94 -6.18 -20.95 1.37
CA LYS A 94 -5.00 -21.03 0.49
C LYS A 94 -5.15 -22.15 -0.54
N GLU A 95 -5.69 -23.30 -0.13
CA GLU A 95 -5.88 -24.47 -0.97
C GLU A 95 -6.93 -24.21 -2.07
N GLU A 96 -8.05 -23.59 -1.71
CA GLU A 96 -9.11 -23.22 -2.65
C GLU A 96 -8.62 -22.21 -3.69
N ALA A 97 -7.91 -21.18 -3.23
CA ALA A 97 -7.37 -20.15 -4.09
C ALA A 97 -6.28 -20.69 -5.03
N LEU A 98 -5.37 -21.53 -4.49
CA LEU A 98 -4.34 -22.19 -5.29
C LEU A 98 -4.96 -23.05 -6.38
N LYS A 99 -5.92 -23.92 -6.03
CA LYS A 99 -6.64 -24.75 -7.00
C LYS A 99 -7.32 -23.92 -8.09
N LYS A 100 -7.98 -22.82 -7.71
CA LYS A 100 -8.65 -21.92 -8.67
C LYS A 100 -7.66 -21.29 -9.65
N ILE A 101 -6.55 -20.76 -9.14
CA ILE A 101 -5.52 -20.09 -9.95
C ILE A 101 -4.78 -21.10 -10.83
N ASP A 102 -4.40 -22.26 -10.29
CA ASP A 102 -3.76 -23.34 -11.04
C ASP A 102 -4.64 -23.80 -12.19
N ASN A 103 -5.93 -24.01 -11.97
CA ASN A 103 -6.85 -24.42 -13.04
C ASN A 103 -6.90 -23.39 -14.18
N ILE A 104 -7.03 -22.11 -13.85
CA ILE A 104 -7.14 -21.04 -14.86
C ILE A 104 -5.82 -20.86 -15.63
N ILE A 105 -4.68 -20.94 -14.94
CA ILE A 105 -3.36 -20.84 -15.58
C ILE A 105 -3.10 -22.08 -16.44
N ASN A 106 -3.38 -23.27 -15.94
CA ASN A 106 -3.18 -24.51 -16.68
C ASN A 106 -4.04 -24.56 -17.95
N GLU A 107 -5.29 -24.09 -17.89
CA GLU A 107 -6.14 -23.95 -19.08
C GLU A 107 -5.48 -23.06 -20.15
N LYS A 108 -4.89 -21.93 -19.74
CA LYS A 108 -4.17 -21.02 -20.65
C LYS A 108 -2.82 -21.55 -21.13
N LEU A 109 -2.13 -22.33 -20.31
CA LEU A 109 -0.83 -22.94 -20.67
C LEU A 109 -1.00 -24.18 -21.53
N THR A 110 -2.15 -24.84 -21.48
CA THR A 110 -2.45 -26.00 -22.33
C THR A 110 -3.20 -25.64 -23.60
N SER A 111 -3.62 -24.38 -23.75
CA SER A 111 -4.25 -23.89 -24.96
C SER A 111 -3.25 -23.71 -26.11
N ASP A 112 -3.81 -23.77 -27.31
CA ASP A 112 -3.08 -23.54 -28.53
C ASP A 112 -3.04 -22.05 -28.89
N ILE A 113 -1.92 -21.61 -29.44
CA ILE A 113 -1.75 -20.30 -30.06
C ILE A 113 -1.53 -20.45 -31.57
N THR A 114 -2.18 -19.59 -32.33
CA THR A 114 -1.99 -19.53 -33.78
C THR A 114 -0.94 -18.47 -34.11
N LEU A 115 0.13 -18.90 -34.76
CA LEU A 115 1.18 -18.03 -35.27
C LEU A 115 0.95 -17.79 -36.77
N LYS A 116 0.82 -16.53 -37.17
CA LYS A 116 0.60 -16.14 -38.55
C LYS A 116 1.72 -15.23 -39.07
N TYR A 117 2.22 -15.53 -40.26
CA TYR A 117 3.23 -14.74 -40.97
C TYR A 117 2.95 -14.78 -42.47
N ASN A 118 2.52 -13.66 -43.06
CA ASN A 118 1.99 -13.60 -44.42
C ASN A 118 0.91 -14.68 -44.65
N ASP A 119 1.12 -15.57 -45.63
CA ASP A 119 0.22 -16.69 -45.95
C ASP A 119 0.53 -17.97 -45.13
N TYR A 120 1.55 -17.95 -44.27
CA TYR A 120 1.89 -19.06 -43.40
C TYR A 120 1.17 -18.95 -42.07
N GLU A 121 0.57 -20.06 -41.66
CA GLU A 121 -0.14 -20.21 -40.41
C GLU A 121 0.28 -21.53 -39.76
N THR A 122 0.58 -21.49 -38.47
CA THR A 122 0.92 -22.68 -37.70
C THR A 122 0.36 -22.58 -36.29
N ILE A 123 -0.02 -23.72 -35.73
CA ILE A 123 -0.57 -23.82 -34.38
C ILE A 123 0.52 -24.39 -33.47
N VAL A 124 0.74 -23.74 -32.33
CA VAL A 124 1.71 -24.19 -31.32
C VAL A 124 1.01 -24.26 -29.97
N ASN A 125 1.21 -25.36 -29.25
CA ASN A 125 0.67 -25.49 -27.91
C ASN A 125 1.53 -24.72 -26.90
N ASN A 126 0.90 -23.94 -26.01
CA ASN A 126 1.60 -23.09 -25.05
C ASN A 126 2.49 -23.89 -24.07
N SER A 127 2.15 -25.14 -23.78
CA SER A 127 2.87 -25.98 -22.83
C SER A 127 4.30 -26.30 -23.30
N GLN A 128 4.55 -26.18 -24.60
CA GLN A 128 5.84 -26.46 -25.22
C GLN A 128 6.89 -25.37 -24.97
N PHE A 129 6.49 -24.19 -24.49
CA PHE A 129 7.42 -23.08 -24.25
C PHE A 129 8.12 -23.15 -22.90
N GLY A 130 7.82 -24.14 -22.06
CA GLY A 130 8.44 -24.29 -20.74
C GLY A 130 8.14 -23.12 -19.80
N ILE A 131 6.94 -22.56 -19.92
CA ILE A 131 6.43 -21.46 -19.09
C ILE A 131 5.78 -22.05 -17.84
N GLN A 132 6.17 -21.54 -16.68
CA GLN A 132 5.59 -21.89 -15.39
C GLN A 132 5.35 -20.62 -14.57
N PHE A 133 4.45 -20.73 -13.59
CA PHE A 133 4.15 -19.65 -12.66
C PHE A 133 4.28 -20.15 -11.23
N ASP A 134 4.92 -19.36 -10.36
CA ASP A 134 4.97 -19.65 -8.93
C ASP A 134 3.67 -19.21 -8.24
N ASN A 135 2.63 -20.00 -8.45
CA ASN A 135 1.31 -19.76 -7.89
C ASN A 135 1.30 -19.93 -6.36
N GLN A 136 2.13 -20.83 -5.81
CA GLN A 136 2.21 -21.05 -4.37
C GLN A 136 2.70 -19.79 -3.65
N LYS A 137 3.77 -19.16 -4.15
CA LYS A 137 4.28 -17.90 -3.60
C LYS A 137 3.27 -16.78 -3.74
N ALA A 138 2.58 -16.67 -4.89
CA ALA A 138 1.54 -15.67 -5.09
C ALA A 138 0.38 -15.81 -4.09
N ILE A 139 -0.12 -17.04 -3.90
CA ILE A 139 -1.19 -17.34 -2.93
C ILE A 139 -0.73 -17.12 -1.49
N SER A 140 0.52 -17.48 -1.16
CA SER A 140 1.10 -17.21 0.15
C SER A 140 1.15 -15.70 0.43
N ASN A 141 1.62 -14.91 -0.53
CA ASN A 141 1.63 -13.44 -0.44
C ASN A 141 0.21 -12.89 -0.28
N ALA A 142 -0.76 -13.39 -1.06
CA ALA A 142 -2.17 -13.00 -0.98
C ALA A 142 -2.76 -13.28 0.41
N TYR A 143 -2.48 -14.45 0.97
CA TYR A 143 -2.93 -14.85 2.30
C TYR A 143 -2.33 -13.97 3.42
N ASN A 144 -1.07 -13.56 3.27
CA ASN A 144 -0.34 -12.79 4.27
C ASN A 144 -0.66 -11.29 4.26
N VAL A 145 -1.41 -10.79 3.27
CA VAL A 145 -1.84 -9.38 3.25
C VAL A 145 -2.64 -9.06 4.51
N GLY A 146 -2.14 -8.10 5.28
CA GLY A 146 -2.77 -7.69 6.54
C GLY A 146 -2.46 -8.60 7.74
N LYS A 147 -1.52 -9.55 7.62
CA LYS A 147 -1.16 -10.49 8.70
C LYS A 147 0.32 -10.49 9.08
N GLU A 148 1.22 -10.10 8.17
CA GLU A 148 2.67 -10.27 8.34
C GLU A 148 3.40 -9.11 9.04
N ASN A 149 2.81 -7.91 9.08
CA ASN A 149 3.50 -6.71 9.59
C ASN A 149 3.01 -6.32 11.00
N ASN A 150 3.37 -5.13 11.48
CA ASN A 150 2.80 -4.58 12.72
C ASN A 150 1.30 -4.24 12.57
N ILE A 151 0.61 -4.10 13.69
CA ILE A 151 -0.84 -3.87 13.79
C ILE A 151 -1.30 -2.66 12.94
N VAL A 152 -0.54 -1.57 12.94
CA VAL A 152 -0.90 -0.34 12.20
C VAL A 152 -0.85 -0.59 10.69
N VAL A 153 0.26 -1.16 10.21
CA VAL A 153 0.45 -1.49 8.78
C VAL A 153 -0.57 -2.52 8.31
N ASN A 154 -0.81 -3.56 9.13
CA ASN A 154 -1.79 -4.59 8.82
C ASN A 154 -3.20 -4.00 8.71
N ASN A 155 -3.63 -3.20 9.68
CA ASN A 155 -4.96 -2.58 9.67
C ASN A 155 -5.15 -1.63 8.47
N TYR A 156 -4.11 -0.87 8.12
CA TYR A 156 -4.12 -0.06 6.90
C TYR A 156 -4.28 -0.91 5.65
N LYS A 157 -3.47 -1.97 5.47
CA LYS A 157 -3.59 -2.90 4.34
C LYS A 157 -4.97 -3.53 4.27
N ILE A 158 -5.55 -3.87 5.42
CA ILE A 158 -6.89 -4.48 5.50
C ILE A 158 -7.97 -3.51 5.01
N LEU A 159 -7.95 -2.27 5.52
CA LEU A 159 -8.88 -1.23 5.10
C LEU A 159 -8.70 -0.86 3.63
N PHE A 160 -7.44 -0.76 3.19
CA PHE A 160 -7.10 -0.48 1.80
C PHE A 160 -7.65 -1.58 0.87
N ALA A 161 -7.43 -2.86 1.18
CA ALA A 161 -7.97 -3.97 0.39
C ALA A 161 -9.50 -3.97 0.32
N LYS A 162 -10.19 -3.58 1.40
CA LYS A 162 -11.66 -3.46 1.39
C LYS A 162 -12.18 -2.35 0.48
N LEU A 163 -11.44 -1.25 0.35
CA LEU A 163 -11.84 -0.09 -0.45
C LEU A 163 -11.30 -0.15 -1.89
N HIS A 164 -10.13 -0.77 -2.07
CA HIS A 164 -9.38 -0.85 -3.31
C HIS A 164 -8.88 -2.27 -3.53
N LYS A 165 -8.89 -2.71 -4.79
CA LYS A 165 -8.37 -4.03 -5.16
C LYS A 165 -6.85 -4.06 -4.99
N ILE A 166 -6.33 -5.10 -4.35
CA ILE A 166 -4.90 -5.43 -4.35
C ILE A 166 -4.72 -6.62 -5.28
N ASN A 167 -4.04 -6.40 -6.40
CA ASN A 167 -3.70 -7.47 -7.34
C ASN A 167 -2.26 -7.95 -7.09
N ILE A 168 -2.08 -9.27 -7.05
CA ILE A 168 -0.79 -9.94 -6.91
C ILE A 168 -0.52 -10.72 -8.18
N GLU A 169 0.67 -10.56 -8.72
CA GLU A 169 1.12 -11.28 -9.90
C GLU A 169 2.04 -12.43 -9.49
N PRO A 170 1.78 -13.67 -9.95
CA PRO A 170 2.70 -14.78 -9.77
C PRO A 170 3.99 -14.56 -10.55
N GLU A 171 5.08 -15.05 -9.99
CA GLU A 171 6.39 -14.97 -10.64
C GLU A 171 6.42 -15.89 -11.86
N LEU A 172 6.83 -15.33 -13.00
CA LEU A 172 6.99 -16.06 -14.26
C LEU A 172 8.35 -16.75 -14.29
N ILE A 173 8.32 -18.07 -14.46
CA ILE A 173 9.50 -18.92 -14.57
C ILE A 173 9.56 -19.46 -16.00
N ILE A 174 10.64 -19.16 -16.71
CA ILE A 174 10.85 -19.59 -18.10
C ILE A 174 12.08 -20.48 -18.17
N ASN A 175 11.91 -21.70 -18.69
CA ASN A 175 13.04 -22.50 -19.14
C ASN A 175 13.58 -21.90 -20.46
N SER A 176 14.66 -21.13 -20.34
CA SER A 176 15.27 -20.43 -21.47
C SER A 176 15.75 -21.38 -22.57
N GLU A 177 16.25 -22.57 -22.21
CA GLU A 177 16.70 -23.56 -23.19
C GLU A 177 15.52 -24.11 -23.98
N THR A 178 14.45 -24.54 -23.30
CA THR A 178 13.21 -25.03 -23.94
C THR A 178 12.60 -23.97 -24.84
N LEU A 179 12.47 -22.73 -24.35
CA LEU A 179 11.93 -21.61 -25.11
C LEU A 179 12.76 -21.36 -26.37
N GLN A 180 14.09 -21.28 -26.25
CA GLN A 180 14.98 -21.03 -27.39
C GLN A 180 14.95 -22.18 -28.40
N ASN A 181 14.95 -23.43 -27.94
CA ASN A 181 14.83 -24.59 -28.82
C ASN A 181 13.51 -24.56 -29.59
N LYS A 182 12.40 -24.22 -28.94
CA LYS A 182 11.10 -24.09 -29.60
C LYS A 182 11.05 -22.95 -30.60
N ILE A 183 11.63 -21.79 -30.26
CA ILE A 183 11.75 -20.65 -31.18
C ILE A 183 12.57 -21.04 -32.42
N ARG A 184 13.70 -21.74 -32.26
CA ARG A 184 14.52 -22.22 -33.39
C ARG A 184 13.75 -23.20 -34.27
N GLU A 185 13.02 -24.14 -33.66
CA GLU A 185 12.18 -25.11 -34.38
C GLU A 185 11.10 -24.41 -35.22
N ILE A 186 10.40 -23.43 -34.65
CA ILE A 186 9.39 -22.63 -35.37
C ILE A 186 10.05 -21.82 -36.48
N SER A 187 11.18 -21.17 -36.19
CA SER A 187 11.91 -20.31 -37.14
C SER A 187 12.40 -21.10 -38.36
N ALA A 188 12.85 -22.35 -38.17
CA ALA A 188 13.28 -23.23 -39.24
C ALA A 188 12.13 -23.65 -40.17
N LYS A 189 10.87 -23.62 -39.69
CA LYS A 189 9.68 -23.97 -40.47
C LYS A 189 9.04 -22.77 -41.19
N LEU A 190 9.51 -21.55 -40.93
CA LEU A 190 8.96 -20.36 -41.58
C LEU A 190 9.25 -20.32 -43.10
N PRO A 191 8.35 -19.76 -43.91
CA PRO A 191 8.63 -19.50 -45.31
C PRO A 191 9.83 -18.55 -45.44
N ASN A 192 10.75 -18.84 -46.38
CA ASN A 192 12.02 -18.12 -46.53
C ASN A 192 12.96 -18.22 -45.33
N ALA A 193 12.82 -19.24 -44.48
CA ALA A 193 13.84 -19.58 -43.49
C ALA A 193 15.21 -19.72 -44.17
N VAL A 194 16.27 -19.35 -43.43
CA VAL A 194 17.64 -19.51 -43.90
C VAL A 194 17.90 -20.99 -44.13
N VAL A 195 18.27 -21.36 -45.34
CA VAL A 195 18.76 -22.72 -45.64
C VAL A 195 20.28 -22.64 -45.49
N GLU A 196 20.86 -23.43 -44.59
CA GLU A 196 22.31 -23.50 -44.44
C GLU A 196 22.96 -24.25 -45.62
N ASN A 197 24.23 -23.97 -45.89
CA ASN A 197 24.98 -24.77 -46.86
C ASN A 197 25.14 -26.19 -46.29
N SER A 198 24.90 -27.22 -47.09
CA SER A 198 25.15 -28.61 -46.70
C SER A 198 25.94 -29.35 -47.76
N TYR A 199 26.49 -30.51 -47.41
CA TYR A 199 27.09 -31.42 -48.36
C TYR A 199 26.78 -32.88 -47.99
N TYR A 200 26.74 -33.76 -48.98
CA TYR A 200 26.68 -35.21 -48.76
C TYR A 200 27.45 -35.94 -49.86
N ILE A 201 27.81 -37.20 -49.58
CA ILE A 201 28.57 -38.05 -50.50
C ILE A 201 27.63 -39.15 -51.00
N GLU A 202 27.49 -39.26 -52.32
CA GLU A 202 26.68 -40.28 -52.98
C GLU A 202 27.58 -41.06 -53.96
N GLY A 203 28.00 -42.26 -53.56
CA GLY A 203 29.05 -43.01 -54.25
C GLY A 203 30.39 -42.25 -54.22
N ASN A 204 30.95 -41.95 -55.39
CA ASN A 204 32.19 -41.17 -55.53
C ASN A 204 31.95 -39.68 -55.83
N LYS A 205 30.73 -39.16 -55.60
CA LYS A 205 30.38 -37.75 -55.86
C LYS A 205 30.15 -37.01 -54.55
N LEU A 206 30.81 -35.86 -54.40
CA LEU A 206 30.50 -34.86 -53.38
C LEU A 206 29.42 -33.91 -53.93
N ILE A 207 28.26 -33.88 -53.30
CA ILE A 207 27.19 -32.96 -53.65
C ILE A 207 27.15 -31.84 -52.60
N ILE A 208 27.29 -30.59 -53.05
CA ILE A 208 27.20 -29.39 -52.22
C ILE A 208 25.87 -28.72 -52.50
N VAL A 209 25.06 -28.53 -51.48
CA VAL A 209 23.77 -27.84 -51.55
C VAL A 209 23.97 -26.41 -51.06
N LYS A 210 23.77 -25.45 -51.97
CA LYS A 210 23.88 -24.03 -51.67
C LYS A 210 22.72 -23.58 -50.80
N GLY A 211 23.04 -22.95 -49.68
CA GLY A 211 22.08 -22.33 -48.78
C GLY A 211 21.38 -21.10 -49.39
N LYS A 212 20.33 -20.64 -48.71
CA LYS A 212 19.52 -19.49 -49.09
C LYS A 212 19.45 -18.51 -47.92
N ARG A 213 19.85 -17.26 -48.12
CA ARG A 213 19.69 -16.20 -47.10
C ARG A 213 18.23 -15.77 -47.01
N ARG A 214 17.79 -15.38 -45.81
CA ARG A 214 16.48 -14.75 -45.58
C ARG A 214 16.42 -13.44 -46.40
N LYS A 215 15.38 -13.29 -47.23
CA LYS A 215 15.07 -12.03 -47.93
C LYS A 215 14.24 -11.14 -47.03
#